data_AF-A0A7S1ZXL0-F1
#
_entry.id   AF-A0A7S1ZXL0-F1
#
_cell.length_a   1.000
_cell.length_b   1.000
_cell.length_c   1.000
_cell.angle_alpha   90.00
_cell.angle_beta   90.00
_cell.angle_gamma   90.00
#
_symmetry.space_group_name_H-M   'P 1'
#
loop_
_entity.id
_entity.type
_entity.pdbx_description
1 polymer ?
#
loop_
_entity_poly.entity_id
_entity_poly.type
_entity_poly.pdbx_seq_one_letter_code
_entity_poly.pdbx_strand_id
1 'polypeptide(L)'
;MTFRALMAVAPEENNLVVIGQAPYPRVESASGIAMFDTLIKDWDCSQFGKTTSMRCIAKAAAIAKGIINQDAPVKTMRKVFKEKDIVSPPEWFQAMLAQGV
;
A
#
# COMPACT_ATOMS: atom_id res chain seq x y z
N MET A 1 -12.55 4.12 13.30
CA MET A 1 -11.18 4.59 13.01
C MET A 1 -11.22 5.65 11.90
N THR A 2 -11.80 6.84 12.15
CA THR A 2 -12.19 7.75 11.05
C THR A 2 -11.06 8.67 10.57
N PHE A 3 -10.19 9.15 11.45
CA PHE A 3 -9.19 10.18 11.13
C PHE A 3 -7.74 9.67 11.15
N ARG A 4 -7.51 8.36 10.92
CA ARG A 4 -6.16 7.78 11.06
C ARG A 4 -5.13 8.38 10.12
N ALA A 5 -5.50 8.71 8.89
CA ALA A 5 -4.60 9.40 7.95
C ALA A 5 -4.15 10.78 8.48
N LEU A 6 -5.07 11.54 9.10
CA LEU A 6 -4.79 12.87 9.64
C LEU A 6 -3.95 12.84 10.93
N MET A 7 -3.82 11.68 11.56
CA MET A 7 -3.02 11.51 12.77
C MET A 7 -1.55 11.17 12.48
N ALA A 8 -1.18 10.98 11.21
CA ALA A 8 0.14 10.47 10.86
C ALA A 8 1.22 11.57 10.80
N VAL A 9 0.87 12.77 10.35
CA VAL A 9 1.79 13.92 10.18
C VAL A 9 1.05 15.22 10.48
N ALA A 10 1.78 16.28 10.83
CA ALA A 10 1.17 17.59 11.03
C ALA A 10 0.64 18.16 9.68
N PRO A 11 -0.41 19.00 9.69
CA PRO A 11 -0.98 19.56 8.45
C PRO A 11 0.05 20.20 7.50
N GLU A 12 1.01 20.94 8.05
CA GLU A 12 2.09 21.61 7.34
C GLU A 12 3.14 20.67 6.73
N GLU A 13 3.17 19.41 7.18
CA GLU A 13 4.08 18.36 6.68
C GLU A 13 3.45 17.55 5.55
N ASN A 14 2.17 17.78 5.21
CA ASN A 14 1.51 17.12 4.10
C ASN A 14 2.00 17.70 2.76
N ASN A 15 2.62 16.85 1.96
CA ASN A 15 3.15 17.17 0.64
C ASN A 15 2.22 16.71 -0.50
N LEU A 16 1.41 15.68 -0.24
CA LEU A 16 0.53 15.05 -1.21
C LEU A 16 -0.76 14.61 -0.51
N VAL A 17 -1.90 14.70 -1.21
CA VAL A 17 -3.18 14.18 -0.71
C VAL A 17 -3.71 13.13 -1.69
N VAL A 18 -3.82 11.88 -1.25
CA VAL A 18 -4.40 10.79 -2.04
C VAL A 18 -5.85 10.54 -1.64
N ILE A 19 -6.78 10.80 -2.56
CA ILE A 19 -8.22 10.69 -2.30
C ILE A 19 -8.73 9.30 -2.70
N GLY A 20 -9.32 8.58 -1.74
CA GLY A 20 -10.16 7.41 -1.99
C GLY A 20 -11.65 7.78 -2.04
N GLN A 21 -12.49 6.91 -2.59
CA GLN A 21 -13.94 7.17 -2.67
C GLN A 21 -14.65 7.00 -1.31
N ALA A 22 -14.63 5.77 -0.79
CA ALA A 22 -15.22 5.38 0.48
C ALA A 22 -14.36 4.25 1.08
N PRO A 23 -14.47 3.96 2.39
CA PRO A 23 -13.81 2.80 2.98
C PRO A 23 -14.16 1.51 2.25
N TYR A 24 -13.28 0.51 2.31
CA TYR A 24 -13.61 -0.82 1.82
C TYR A 24 -14.90 -1.33 2.48
N PRO A 25 -15.79 -2.02 1.73
CA PRO A 25 -17.09 -2.49 2.27
C PRO A 25 -16.93 -3.57 3.34
N ARG A 26 -15.76 -4.22 3.38
CA ARG A 26 -15.35 -5.15 4.43
C ARG A 26 -14.86 -4.37 5.66
N VAL A 27 -15.49 -4.58 6.80
CA VAL A 27 -15.15 -3.87 8.05
C VAL A 27 -13.70 -4.12 8.45
N GLU A 28 -13.23 -5.35 8.26
CA GLU A 28 -11.87 -5.81 8.54
C GLU A 28 -10.80 -5.22 7.60
N SER A 29 -11.21 -4.65 6.47
CA SER A 29 -10.35 -3.93 5.51
C SER A 29 -10.35 -2.42 5.76
N ALA A 30 -11.34 -1.88 6.47
CA ALA A 30 -11.53 -0.44 6.65
C ALA A 30 -10.57 0.14 7.70
N SER A 31 -9.49 0.76 7.21
CA SER A 31 -8.39 1.25 8.05
C SER A 31 -8.50 2.73 8.44
N GLY A 32 -9.34 3.51 7.77
CA GLY A 32 -9.31 4.98 7.89
C GLY A 32 -8.16 5.65 7.14
N ILE A 33 -7.47 4.90 6.27
CA ILE A 33 -6.43 5.37 5.36
C ILE A 33 -6.84 4.96 3.94
N ALA A 34 -6.79 5.89 2.98
CA ALA A 34 -7.16 5.61 1.60
C ALA A 34 -6.23 4.54 1.00
N MET A 35 -6.79 3.66 0.16
CA MET A 35 -6.06 2.61 -0.57
C MET A 35 -5.37 1.53 0.28
N PHE A 36 -5.47 1.59 1.62
CA PHE A 36 -4.86 0.61 2.52
C PHE A 36 -5.88 -0.43 3.01
N ASP A 37 -5.75 -1.67 2.54
CA ASP A 37 -6.53 -2.83 2.98
C ASP A 37 -5.80 -3.54 4.13
N THR A 38 -6.34 -3.42 5.35
CA THR A 38 -5.71 -3.96 6.57
C THR A 38 -5.58 -5.47 6.62
N LEU A 39 -6.26 -6.22 5.75
CA LEU A 39 -6.11 -7.68 5.64
C LEU A 39 -4.79 -8.09 4.98
N ILE A 40 -4.15 -7.18 4.25
CA ILE A 40 -2.91 -7.48 3.55
C ILE A 40 -1.73 -7.21 4.51
N LYS A 41 -1.40 -8.23 5.30
CA LYS A 41 -0.29 -8.19 6.27
C LYS A 41 1.06 -8.59 5.66
N ASP A 42 1.02 -9.30 4.54
CA ASP A 42 2.18 -9.85 3.86
C ASP A 42 1.96 -9.82 2.35
N TRP A 43 3.05 -9.69 1.57
CA TRP A 43 3.00 -9.63 0.11
C TRP A 43 2.55 -10.96 -0.53
N ASP A 44 2.78 -12.09 0.12
CA ASP A 44 2.36 -13.41 -0.35
C ASP A 44 0.90 -13.74 0.00
N CYS A 45 0.23 -12.90 0.80
CA CYS A 45 -1.16 -13.13 1.17
C CYS A 45 -2.08 -13.14 -0.07
N SER A 46 -3.10 -14.00 -0.05
CA SER A 46 -4.03 -14.17 -1.18
C SER A 46 -4.81 -12.89 -1.48
N GLN A 47 -5.07 -12.06 -0.47
CA GLN A 47 -5.77 -10.80 -0.61
C GLN A 47 -4.95 -9.78 -1.42
N PHE A 48 -3.61 -9.78 -1.32
CA PHE A 48 -2.76 -8.95 -2.19
C PHE A 48 -2.98 -9.24 -3.69
N GLY A 49 -3.19 -10.52 -4.02
CA GLY A 49 -3.50 -10.93 -5.39
C GLY A 49 -4.87 -10.45 -5.88
N LYS A 50 -5.82 -10.20 -4.98
CA LYS A 50 -7.22 -9.84 -5.28
C LYS A 50 -7.49 -8.34 -5.22
N THR A 51 -6.81 -7.61 -4.35
CA THR A 51 -6.99 -6.16 -4.18
C THR A 51 -6.22 -5.40 -5.27
N THR A 52 -6.89 -5.13 -6.39
CA THR A 52 -6.31 -4.49 -7.58
C THR A 52 -5.62 -3.16 -7.26
N SER A 53 -6.23 -2.28 -6.48
CA SER A 53 -5.68 -0.95 -6.18
C SER A 53 -4.30 -1.03 -5.52
N MET A 54 -4.23 -1.69 -4.36
CA MET A 54 -2.98 -1.82 -3.60
C MET A 54 -1.90 -2.55 -4.39
N ARG A 55 -2.28 -3.61 -5.12
CA ARG A 55 -1.38 -4.35 -6.01
C ARG A 55 -0.81 -3.46 -7.11
N CYS A 56 -1.63 -2.65 -7.77
CA CYS A 56 -1.19 -1.76 -8.85
C CYS A 56 -0.30 -0.63 -8.32
N ILE A 57 -0.59 -0.05 -7.15
CA ILE A 57 0.25 0.98 -6.53
C ILE A 57 1.62 0.40 -6.18
N ALA A 58 1.68 -0.77 -5.54
CA ALA A 58 2.94 -1.46 -5.24
C ALA A 58 3.71 -1.85 -6.52
N LYS A 59 3.00 -2.33 -7.57
CA LYS A 59 3.60 -2.65 -8.86
C LYS A 59 4.21 -1.41 -9.54
N ALA A 60 3.48 -0.30 -9.56
CA ALA A 60 3.95 0.96 -10.13
C ALA A 60 5.21 1.47 -9.41
N ALA A 61 5.23 1.41 -8.08
CA ALA A 61 6.41 1.77 -7.28
C ALA A 61 7.63 0.88 -7.62
N ALA A 62 7.41 -0.43 -7.76
CA ALA A 62 8.47 -1.37 -8.11
C ALA A 62 9.00 -1.16 -9.54
N ILE A 63 8.13 -0.86 -10.51
CA ILE A 63 8.54 -0.49 -11.87
C ILE A 63 9.36 0.80 -11.86
N ALA A 64 8.89 1.84 -11.15
CA ALA A 64 9.58 3.12 -11.05
C ALA A 64 10.98 3.00 -10.43
N LYS A 65 11.19 2.01 -9.54
CA LYS A 65 12.48 1.68 -8.95
C LYS A 65 13.33 0.70 -9.78
N GLY A 66 12.86 0.28 -10.97
CA GLY A 66 13.56 -0.69 -11.81
C GLY A 66 13.67 -2.08 -11.21
N ILE A 67 12.82 -2.41 -10.24
CA ILE A 67 12.83 -3.67 -9.49
C ILE A 67 12.16 -4.79 -10.28
N ILE A 68 11.16 -4.45 -11.10
CA ILE A 68 10.42 -5.38 -11.97
C ILE A 68 10.11 -4.73 -13.32
N ASN A 69 9.85 -5.56 -14.34
CA ASN A 69 9.34 -5.12 -15.63
C ASN A 69 7.83 -4.85 -15.60
N GLN A 70 7.33 -4.08 -16.57
CA GLN A 70 5.92 -3.70 -16.67
C GLN A 70 4.97 -4.92 -16.80
N ASP A 71 5.40 -5.97 -17.49
CA ASP A 71 4.67 -7.21 -17.72
C ASP A 71 4.79 -8.22 -16.56
N ALA A 72 5.57 -7.90 -15.53
CA ALA A 72 5.83 -8.83 -14.42
C ALA A 72 4.52 -9.28 -13.75
N PRO A 73 4.29 -10.60 -13.60
CA PRO A 73 3.13 -11.13 -12.90
C PRO A 73 3.28 -10.98 -11.38
N VAL A 74 2.17 -11.11 -10.65
CA VAL A 74 2.13 -11.00 -9.18
C VAL A 74 3.09 -11.98 -8.49
N LYS A 75 3.25 -13.19 -9.05
CA LYS A 75 4.19 -14.18 -8.54
C LYS A 75 5.64 -13.67 -8.56
N THR A 76 6.02 -12.94 -9.61
CA THR A 76 7.33 -12.31 -9.71
C THR A 76 7.47 -11.19 -8.70
N MET A 77 6.45 -10.35 -8.53
CA MET A 77 6.46 -9.31 -7.50
C MET A 77 6.72 -9.89 -6.11
N ARG A 78 5.98 -10.94 -5.73
CA ARG A 78 6.16 -11.62 -4.43
C ARG A 78 7.57 -12.15 -4.22
N LYS A 79 8.10 -12.84 -5.24
CA LYS A 79 9.47 -13.36 -5.22
C LYS A 79 10.47 -12.24 -4.99
N VAL A 80 10.39 -11.17 -5.78
CA VAL A 80 11.34 -10.05 -5.72
C VAL A 80 11.19 -9.26 -4.42
N PHE A 81 9.97 -9.06 -3.92
CA PHE A 81 9.75 -8.36 -2.65
C PHE A 81 10.36 -9.12 -1.47
N LYS A 82 10.27 -10.45 -1.48
CA LYS A 82 10.95 -11.31 -0.51
C LYS A 82 12.47 -11.29 -0.66
N GLU A 83 12.98 -11.37 -1.89
CA GLU A 83 14.43 -11.35 -2.16
C GLU A 83 15.10 -10.02 -1.77
N LYS A 84 14.37 -8.90 -1.92
CA LYS A 84 14.86 -7.56 -1.57
C LYS A 84 14.52 -7.13 -0.14
N ASP A 85 13.92 -8.03 0.65
CA ASP A 85 13.49 -7.75 2.02
C ASP A 85 12.63 -6.47 2.13
N ILE A 86 11.68 -6.32 1.19
CA ILE A 86 10.75 -5.19 1.20
C ILE A 86 9.85 -5.32 2.43
N VAL A 87 9.83 -4.26 3.24
CA VAL A 87 8.98 -4.16 4.44
C VAL A 87 7.55 -4.57 4.17
N SER A 88 6.85 -5.01 5.21
CA SER A 88 5.47 -5.49 5.08
C SER A 88 4.55 -4.40 4.51
N PRO A 89 3.43 -4.76 3.87
CA PRO A 89 2.49 -3.77 3.37
C PRO A 89 2.01 -2.74 4.41
N PRO A 90 1.71 -3.12 5.68
CA PRO A 90 1.40 -2.13 6.71
C PRO A 90 2.55 -1.15 6.97
N GLU A 91 3.79 -1.64 7.10
CA GLU A 91 4.97 -0.79 7.30
C GLU A 91 5.23 0.11 6.09
N TRP A 92 5.01 -0.40 4.89
CA TRP A 92 5.15 0.36 3.66
C TRP A 92 4.17 1.54 3.61
N PHE A 93 2.90 1.32 3.96
CA PHE A 93 1.91 2.40 4.05
C PHE A 93 2.23 3.38 5.18
N GLN A 94 2.71 2.91 6.34
CA GLN A 94 3.17 3.82 7.40
C GLN A 94 4.35 4.68 6.94
N ALA A 95 5.30 4.11 6.22
CA ALA A 95 6.41 4.84 5.64
C ALA A 95 5.96 5.87 4.59
N MET A 96 4.91 5.57 3.82
CA MET A 96 4.31 6.55 2.89
C MET A 96 3.68 7.72 3.67
N LEU A 97 2.88 7.44 4.70
CA LEU A 97 2.25 8.48 5.50
C LEU A 97 3.30 9.36 6.20
N ALA A 98 4.38 8.77 6.73
CA ALA A 98 5.48 9.50 7.36
C ALA A 98 6.26 10.40 6.39
N GLN A 99 6.07 10.26 5.07
CA GLN A 99 6.64 11.15 4.05
C GLN A 99 5.68 12.29 3.65
N GLY A 100 4.54 12.43 4.34
CA GLY A 100 3.56 13.48 4.08
C GLY A 100 2.61 13.17 2.93
N VAL A 101 2.23 11.90 2.76
CA VAL A 101 1.24 11.41 1.76
C VAL A 101 -0.12 11.18 2.38
#